data_AF-A0A349KY54-F1
#
_entry.id   AF-A0A349KY54-F1
#
_cell.length_a   1.000
_cell.length_b   1.000
_cell.length_c   1.000
_cell.angle_alpha   90.00
_cell.angle_beta   90.00
_cell.angle_gamma   90.00
#
_symmetry.space_group_name_H-M   'P 1'
#
loop_
_entity.id
_entity.type
_entity.pdbx_description
1 polymer ?
#
loop_
_entity_poly.entity_id
_entity_poly.type
_entity_poly.pdbx_seq_one_letter_code
_entity_poly.pdbx_strand_id
1 'polypeptide(L)'
;GHWHEGNLAPLRAAFQAATALPGDFSLDLGQLTGLDSAAIGQLILLYGHQSKVGRGFRIAACSPLARKVLRLHCADYLLAPAAAGLAN
;
A
#
# COMPACT_ATOMS: atom_id res chain seq x y z
N GLY A 1 11.70 7.29 -4.95
CA GLY A 1 12.04 8.22 -3.87
C GLY A 1 11.80 7.60 -2.51
N HIS A 2 11.98 8.36 -1.43
CA HIS A 2 11.77 7.88 -0.05
C HIS A 2 10.41 8.39 0.44
N TRP A 3 9.53 7.51 0.90
CA TRP A 3 8.31 7.94 1.61
C TRP A 3 8.54 7.91 3.11
N HIS A 4 8.34 9.04 3.75
CA HIS A 4 8.43 9.19 5.18
C HIS A 4 7.44 10.24 5.68
N GLU A 5 7.23 10.33 6.98
CA GLU A 5 6.24 11.21 7.61
C GLU A 5 6.31 12.67 7.10
N GLY A 6 7.52 13.20 6.94
CA GLY A 6 7.78 14.56 6.45
C GLY A 6 7.38 14.84 5.00
N ASN A 7 7.08 13.82 4.18
CA ASN A 7 6.66 14.00 2.80
C ASN A 7 5.41 13.17 2.40
N LEU A 8 4.66 12.69 3.39
CA LEU A 8 3.55 11.77 3.16
C LEU A 8 2.23 12.45 2.77
N ALA A 9 2.13 13.77 2.92
CA ALA A 9 0.89 14.51 2.67
C ALA A 9 0.34 14.32 1.23
N PRO A 10 1.15 14.39 0.16
CA PRO A 10 0.66 14.11 -1.20
C PRO A 10 0.16 12.68 -1.37
N LEU A 11 0.81 11.70 -0.73
CA LEU A 11 0.39 10.30 -0.78
C LEU A 11 -0.98 10.11 -0.12
N ARG A 12 -1.19 10.72 1.07
CA ARG A 12 -2.48 10.70 1.77
C ARG A 12 -3.60 11.29 0.92
N ALA A 13 -3.35 12.44 0.31
CA ALA A 13 -4.32 13.09 -0.57
C ALA A 13 -4.66 12.21 -1.79
N ALA A 14 -3.64 11.59 -2.42
CA ALA A 14 -3.83 10.69 -3.54
C ALA A 14 -4.66 9.45 -3.16
N PHE A 15 -4.37 8.84 -2.01
CA PHE A 15 -5.13 7.68 -1.53
C PHE A 15 -6.58 8.06 -1.21
N GLN A 16 -6.80 9.18 -0.52
CA GLN A 16 -8.14 9.67 -0.20
C GLN A 16 -8.97 9.91 -1.48
N ALA A 17 -8.39 10.58 -2.48
CA ALA A 17 -9.04 10.82 -3.76
C ALA A 17 -9.34 9.52 -4.51
N ALA A 18 -8.37 8.60 -4.54
CA ALA A 18 -8.54 7.34 -5.24
C ALA A 18 -9.60 6.44 -4.58
N THR A 19 -9.69 6.42 -3.24
CA THR A 19 -10.71 5.64 -2.52
C THR A 19 -12.13 6.18 -2.67
N ALA A 20 -12.31 7.39 -3.23
CA ALA A 20 -13.63 7.92 -3.56
C ALA A 20 -14.22 7.27 -4.82
N LEU A 21 -13.40 6.58 -5.62
CA LEU A 21 -13.81 5.90 -6.85
C LEU A 21 -13.86 4.39 -6.64
N PRO A 22 -14.91 3.70 -7.13
CA PRO A 22 -14.95 2.25 -7.08
C PRO A 22 -13.90 1.66 -8.05
N GLY A 23 -12.97 0.87 -7.52
CA GLY A 23 -11.95 0.22 -8.34
C GLY A 23 -10.94 -0.56 -7.51
N ASP A 24 -10.18 -1.39 -8.20
CA ASP A 24 -9.06 -2.14 -7.63
C ASP A 24 -7.79 -1.27 -7.62
N PHE A 25 -6.91 -1.50 -6.65
CA PHE A 25 -5.65 -0.76 -6.51
C PHE A 25 -4.45 -1.58 -6.95
N SER A 26 -3.60 -0.95 -7.75
CA SER A 26 -2.32 -1.49 -8.20
C SER A 26 -1.21 -0.45 -7.95
N LEU A 27 -0.36 -0.70 -6.95
CA LEU A 27 0.72 0.22 -6.57
C LEU A 27 2.06 -0.21 -7.16
N ASP A 28 2.81 0.75 -7.70
CA ASP A 28 4.21 0.57 -8.09
C ASP A 28 5.14 1.19 -7.04
N LEU A 29 5.87 0.33 -6.33
CA LEU A 29 6.88 0.67 -5.34
C LEU A 29 8.30 0.34 -5.82
N GLY A 30 8.49 0.07 -7.11
CA GLY A 30 9.75 -0.36 -7.71
C GLY A 30 10.86 0.68 -7.60
N GLN A 31 10.49 1.97 -7.62
CA GLN A 31 11.42 3.09 -7.49
C GLN A 31 11.52 3.63 -6.05
N LEU A 32 10.97 2.93 -5.06
CA LEU A 32 11.09 3.35 -3.66
C LEU A 32 12.47 3.03 -3.10
N THR A 33 13.09 4.07 -2.54
CA THR A 33 14.41 4.02 -1.88
C THR A 33 14.29 4.01 -0.36
N GLY A 34 13.07 3.96 0.19
CA GLY A 34 12.82 3.86 1.63
C GLY A 34 11.33 4.01 1.95
N LEU A 35 10.93 3.44 3.09
CA LEU A 35 9.62 3.51 3.71
C LEU A 35 9.83 3.62 5.22
N ASP A 36 9.11 4.50 5.90
CA ASP A 36 9.00 4.49 7.35
C ASP A 36 7.67 3.88 7.84
N SER A 37 7.48 3.85 9.15
CA SER A 37 6.26 3.32 9.76
C SER A 37 5.00 4.10 9.35
N ALA A 38 5.09 5.42 9.13
CA ALA A 38 3.96 6.23 8.70
C ALA A 38 3.51 5.88 7.27
N ALA A 39 4.47 5.69 6.35
CA ALA A 39 4.19 5.25 4.99
C ALA A 39 3.62 3.84 4.96
N ILE A 40 4.17 2.91 5.76
CA ILE A 40 3.65 1.55 5.90
C ILE A 40 2.21 1.58 6.43
N GLY A 41 1.93 2.41 7.44
CA GLY A 41 0.57 2.58 7.97
C GLY A 41 -0.44 3.01 6.90
N GLN A 42 -0.06 3.89 5.98
CA GLN A 42 -0.93 4.28 4.85
C GLN A 42 -1.21 3.12 3.90
N LEU A 43 -0.22 2.27 3.62
CA LEU A 43 -0.40 1.08 2.79
C LEU A 43 -1.36 0.07 3.45
N ILE A 44 -1.23 -0.12 4.77
CA ILE A 44 -2.12 -1.00 5.55
C ILE A 44 -3.56 -0.47 5.54
N LEU A 45 -3.74 0.85 5.71
CA LEU A 45 -5.07 1.46 5.66
C LEU A 45 -5.72 1.31 4.28
N LEU A 46 -4.96 1.51 3.20
CA LEU A 46 -5.47 1.33 1.84
C LEU A 46 -5.84 -0.14 1.56
N TYR A 47 -4.99 -1.09 1.97
CA TYR A 47 -5.28 -2.52 1.90
C TYR A 47 -6.56 -2.86 2.67
N GLY A 48 -6.66 -2.44 3.93
CA GLY A 48 -7.83 -2.70 4.78
C GLY A 48 -9.11 -2.09 4.21
N HIS A 49 -9.04 -0.90 3.63
CA HIS A 49 -10.15 -0.29 2.91
C HIS A 49 -10.60 -1.18 1.74
N GLN A 50 -9.68 -1.58 0.85
CA GLN A 50 -9.97 -2.45 -0.29
C GLN A 50 -10.58 -3.79 0.13
N SER A 51 -10.02 -4.44 1.15
CA SER A 51 -10.59 -5.66 1.73
C SER A 51 -12.01 -5.45 2.24
N LYS A 52 -12.27 -4.35 2.95
CA LYS A 52 -13.60 -4.03 3.50
C LYS A 52 -14.65 -3.80 2.42
N VAL A 53 -14.27 -3.18 1.30
CA VAL A 53 -15.19 -2.92 0.18
C VAL A 53 -15.21 -4.04 -0.87
N GLY A 54 -14.53 -5.16 -0.61
CA GLY A 54 -14.49 -6.32 -1.50
C GLY A 54 -13.77 -6.06 -2.83
N ARG A 55 -12.74 -5.20 -2.82
CA ARG A 55 -11.97 -4.81 -4.00
C ARG A 55 -10.54 -5.33 -3.95
N GLY A 56 -9.92 -5.44 -5.12
CA GLY A 56 -8.59 -6.00 -5.29
C GLY A 56 -7.49 -5.03 -4.86
N PHE A 57 -6.45 -5.55 -4.23
CA PHE A 57 -5.25 -4.80 -3.91
C PHE A 57 -4.02 -5.59 -4.33
N ARG A 58 -3.07 -4.93 -5.00
CA ARG A 58 -1.76 -5.51 -5.30
C ARG A 58 -0.65 -4.48 -5.33
N ILE A 59 0.56 -4.92 -4.99
CA ILE A 59 1.80 -4.20 -5.28
C ILE A 59 2.41 -4.80 -6.55
N ALA A 60 2.31 -4.08 -7.67
CA ALA A 60 2.75 -4.54 -8.99
C ALA A 60 4.28 -4.64 -9.12
N ALA A 61 5.00 -3.72 -8.49
CA ALA A 61 6.45 -3.76 -8.39
C ALA A 61 6.87 -3.28 -7.00
N CYS A 62 7.95 -3.84 -6.46
CA CYS A 62 8.47 -3.48 -5.14
C CYS A 62 9.98 -3.61 -5.12
N SER A 63 10.67 -2.53 -4.76
CA SER A 63 12.13 -2.54 -4.67
C SER A 63 12.60 -3.56 -3.61
N PRO A 64 13.80 -4.15 -3.75
CA PRO A 64 14.33 -5.08 -2.75
C PRO A 64 14.40 -4.48 -1.34
N LEU A 65 14.69 -3.18 -1.24
CA LEU A 65 14.72 -2.44 0.02
C LEU A 65 13.32 -2.30 0.62
N ALA A 66 12.33 -1.85 -0.16
CA ALA A 66 10.95 -1.72 0.30
C ALA A 66 10.39 -3.08 0.76
N ARG A 67 10.69 -4.15 0.02
CA ARG A 67 10.33 -5.53 0.41
C ARG A 67 10.94 -5.93 1.74
N LYS A 68 12.23 -5.64 1.96
CA LYS A 68 12.92 -5.92 3.22
C LYS A 68 12.29 -5.15 4.37
N VAL A 69 12.01 -3.86 4.18
CA VAL A 69 11.38 -3.00 5.20
C VAL A 69 9.99 -3.52 5.55
N LEU A 70 9.14 -3.83 4.57
CA LEU A 70 7.81 -4.40 4.82
C LEU A 70 7.88 -5.68 5.66
N ARG A 71 8.83 -6.58 5.37
CA ARG A 71 9.04 -7.80 6.16
C ARG A 71 9.47 -7.50 7.59
N LEU A 72 10.38 -6.55 7.81
CA LEU A 72 10.82 -6.16 9.15
C LEU A 72 9.68 -5.60 10.01
N HIS A 73 8.69 -4.97 9.37
CA HIS A 73 7.49 -4.45 10.02
C HIS A 73 6.30 -5.43 10.00
N CYS A 74 6.52 -6.72 9.68
CA CYS A 74 5.48 -7.75 9.57
C CYS A 74 4.31 -7.36 8.63
N ALA A 75 4.61 -6.55 7.63
CA ALA A 75 3.68 -6.05 6.62
C ALA A 75 3.91 -6.69 5.23
N ASP A 76 4.62 -7.83 5.18
CA ASP A 76 4.91 -8.55 3.94
C ASP A 76 3.69 -9.23 3.32
N TYR A 77 2.59 -9.37 4.06
CA TYR A 77 1.30 -9.78 3.51
C TYR A 77 0.77 -8.81 2.44
N LEU A 78 1.17 -7.53 2.48
CA LEU A 78 0.83 -6.54 1.44
C LEU A 78 1.42 -6.88 0.07
N LEU A 79 2.45 -7.74 0.03
CA LEU A 79 3.11 -8.17 -1.20
C LEU A 79 2.37 -9.33 -1.88
N ALA A 80 1.45 -9.99 -1.17
CA ALA A 80 0.57 -10.97 -1.77
C ALA A 80 -0.62 -10.23 -2.43
N PRO A 81 -1.06 -10.65 -3.63
CA PRO A 81 -2.26 -10.09 -4.22
C PRO A 81 -3.47 -10.46 -3.35
N ALA A 82 -4.27 -9.46 -2.95
CA ALA A 82 -5.58 -9.69 -2.36
C ALA A 82 -6.63 -9.67 -3.49
N ALA A 83 -7.33 -10.79 -3.64
CA ALA A 83 -8.42 -10.91 -4.59
C ALA A 83 -9.63 -10.05 -4.13
N ALA A 84 -10.34 -9.48 -5.10
CA ALA A 84 -11.63 -8.86 -4.85
C ALA A 84 -12.61 -9.96 -4.39
N GLY A 85 -13.15 -9.84 -3.17
CA GLY A 85 -14.29 -10.65 -2.72
C GLY A 85 -14.00 -12.01 -2.09
N LEU A 86 -13.05 -12.10 -1.16
CA LEU A 86 -13.14 -13.10 -0.09
C LEU A 86 -13.17 -12.39 1.26
N ALA A 87 -14.34 -11.84 1.58
CA ALA A 87 -14.75 -11.77 2.98
C ALA A 87 -14.88 -13.22 3.44
N ASN A 88 -13.97 -13.66 4.32
CA ASN A 88 -14.24 -14.82 5.17
C ASN A 88 -15.39 -14.49 6.11
#